data_AF-A0A7W0RYN8-F1
#
_entry.id   AF-A0A7W0RYN8-F1
#
_cell.length_a   1.000
_cell.length_b   1.000
_cell.length_c   1.000
_cell.angle_alpha   90.00
_cell.angle_beta   90.00
_cell.angle_gamma   90.00
#
_symmetry.space_group_name_H-M   'P 1'
#
loop_
_entity.id
_entity.type
_entity.pdbx_description
1 polymer ?
#
loop_
_entity_poly.entity_id
_entity_poly.type
_entity_poly.pdbx_seq_one_letter_code
_entity_poly.pdbx_strand_id
1 'polypeptide(L)'
;MTRRETGQRRSEDHPLFGDLPFVEVSYALPDGRGGTFWERDLEYRPPVPPEAVPGDIEKQEFCSWCHPPHYYYVDEPKWCVECRKRFVFSAEEQKFWFEELKFNFHSIAIRCQECRRSQRRGKATKIQLQEASRVVEEHPDDASSLVTYAEAIHAHYSEFREGKLDTGLAAARRALTLAPELHEARFWEAALQELAGRPAKARQAYELFLQESEPVGRCRTLREQALGQLGHDAVVEPAS
;
A
#
# COMPACT_ATOMS: atom_id res chain seq x y z
N MET A 1 -31.53 23.01 16.80
CA MET A 1 -32.44 21.89 16.47
C MET A 1 -32.91 21.30 17.78
N THR A 2 -34.19 20.97 17.90
CA THR A 2 -34.76 20.37 19.11
C THR A 2 -35.28 18.99 18.73
N ARG A 3 -34.71 17.94 19.31
CA ARG A 3 -35.24 16.58 19.19
C ARG A 3 -36.47 16.48 20.09
N ARG A 4 -37.61 16.05 19.53
CA ARG A 4 -38.83 15.77 20.29
C ARG A 4 -39.20 14.32 20.02
N GLU A 5 -39.32 13.52 21.09
CA GLU A 5 -39.89 12.19 20.99
C GLU A 5 -41.41 12.32 20.87
N THR A 6 -41.92 12.32 19.64
CA THR A 6 -43.35 12.09 19.38
C THR A 6 -43.57 10.57 19.34
N GLY A 7 -44.66 10.09 19.95
CA GLY A 7 -44.91 8.65 20.20
C GLY A 7 -45.15 7.76 18.98
N GLN A 8 -44.72 8.16 17.78
CA GLN A 8 -44.75 7.35 16.57
C GLN A 8 -43.37 6.71 16.34
N ARG A 9 -43.27 5.40 16.60
CA ARG A 9 -42.02 4.65 16.43
C ARG A 9 -41.88 4.23 14.96
N ARG A 10 -40.96 4.87 14.24
CA ARG A 10 -40.53 4.42 12.90
C ARG A 10 -39.22 3.67 13.05
N SER A 11 -39.08 2.56 12.35
CA SER A 11 -37.86 1.76 12.34
C SER A 11 -37.58 1.16 10.96
N GLU A 12 -36.34 0.75 10.74
CA GLU A 12 -35.84 0.05 9.56
C GLU A 12 -35.16 -1.25 10.00
N ASP A 13 -35.55 -2.38 9.41
CA ASP A 13 -34.88 -3.66 9.69
C ASP A 13 -33.52 -3.70 8.97
N HIS A 14 -32.46 -3.96 9.73
CA HIS A 14 -31.10 -4.07 9.24
C HIS A 14 -30.55 -5.48 9.48
N PRO A 15 -29.99 -6.15 8.45
CA PRO A 15 -29.54 -7.55 8.56
C PRO A 15 -28.57 -7.82 9.71
N LEU A 16 -27.76 -6.82 10.09
CA LEU A 16 -26.80 -6.94 11.18
C LEU A 16 -27.32 -6.33 12.50
N PHE A 17 -28.11 -5.26 12.45
CA PHE A 17 -28.43 -4.47 13.65
C PHE A 17 -29.88 -4.67 14.13
N GLY A 18 -30.67 -5.44 13.40
CA GLY A 18 -32.09 -5.63 13.66
C GLY A 18 -32.89 -4.34 13.43
N ASP A 19 -33.87 -4.12 14.31
CA ASP A 19 -34.83 -3.01 14.20
C ASP A 19 -34.20 -1.67 14.62
N LEU A 20 -33.70 -0.91 13.63
CA LEU A 20 -33.06 0.38 13.83
C LEU A 20 -34.09 1.50 13.98
N PRO A 21 -34.18 2.19 15.13
CA PRO A 21 -35.17 3.23 15.34
C PRO A 21 -34.81 4.56 14.67
N PHE A 22 -35.84 5.31 14.29
CA PHE A 22 -35.75 6.71 13.88
C PHE A 22 -36.30 7.62 14.97
N VAL A 23 -35.70 8.80 15.11
CA VAL A 23 -36.16 9.90 15.94
C VAL A 23 -36.70 11.03 15.06
N GLU A 24 -37.78 11.66 15.50
CA GLU A 24 -38.30 12.86 14.83
C GLU A 24 -37.45 14.07 15.20
N VAL A 25 -36.86 14.70 14.19
CA VAL A 25 -36.03 15.89 14.34
C VAL A 25 -36.80 17.09 13.78
N SER A 26 -36.99 18.10 14.63
CA SER A 26 -37.65 19.35 14.26
C SER A 26 -36.62 20.46 14.04
N TYR A 27 -36.80 21.23 12.97
CA TYR A 27 -36.02 22.43 12.70
C TYR A 27 -36.91 23.64 12.42
N ALA A 28 -36.41 24.81 12.79
CA ALA A 28 -37.03 26.10 12.52
C ALA A 28 -36.00 27.01 11.86
N LEU A 29 -36.41 27.69 10.80
CA LEU A 29 -35.65 28.70 10.10
C LEU A 29 -35.96 30.09 10.67
N PRO A 30 -35.05 31.07 10.53
CA PRO A 30 -35.25 32.43 11.08
C PRO A 30 -36.49 33.18 10.56
N ASP A 31 -37.02 32.79 9.41
CA ASP A 31 -38.22 33.39 8.79
C ASP A 31 -39.55 32.76 9.26
N GLY A 32 -39.50 31.89 10.27
CA GLY A 32 -40.67 31.23 10.83
C GLY A 32 -41.10 29.97 10.06
N ARG A 33 -40.46 29.63 8.93
CA ARG A 33 -40.65 28.32 8.30
C ARG A 33 -39.95 27.24 9.12
N GLY A 34 -40.51 26.04 9.12
CA GLY A 34 -39.93 24.90 9.82
C GLY A 34 -40.50 23.61 9.28
N GLY A 35 -39.91 22.50 9.71
CA GLY A 35 -40.35 21.17 9.31
C GLY A 35 -39.87 20.12 10.30
N THR A 36 -40.43 18.93 10.15
CA THR A 36 -39.95 17.74 10.83
C THR A 36 -39.46 16.72 9.80
N PHE A 37 -38.43 15.98 10.17
CA PHE A 37 -37.94 14.85 9.40
C PHE A 37 -37.55 13.72 10.34
N TRP A 38 -37.49 12.51 9.80
CA TRP A 38 -37.04 11.34 10.53
C TRP A 38 -35.55 11.15 10.31
N GLU A 39 -34.79 11.11 11.39
CA GLU A 39 -33.36 10.78 11.37
C GLU A 39 -33.14 9.46 12.11
N ARG A 40 -32.12 8.69 11.74
CA ARG A 40 -31.72 7.52 12.51
C ARG A 40 -31.31 7.92 13.92
N ASP A 41 -31.69 7.11 14.89
CA ASP A 41 -31.24 7.31 16.26
C ASP A 41 -29.75 6.91 16.40
N LEU A 42 -28.89 7.91 16.54
CA LEU A 42 -27.45 7.71 16.75
C LEU A 42 -27.12 7.33 18.21
N GLU A 43 -28.06 7.53 19.14
CA GLU A 43 -27.91 7.14 20.55
C GLU A 43 -28.33 5.68 20.78
N TYR A 44 -29.07 5.10 19.82
CA TYR A 44 -29.41 3.68 19.83
C TYR A 44 -28.17 2.80 20.00
N ARG A 45 -28.27 1.78 20.86
CA ARG A 45 -27.23 0.80 21.12
C ARG A 45 -27.85 -0.60 20.93
N PRO A 46 -27.67 -1.23 19.76
CA PRO A 46 -28.14 -2.59 19.56
C PRO A 46 -27.38 -3.56 20.49
N PRO A 47 -27.95 -4.73 20.81
CA PRO A 47 -27.23 -5.80 21.49
C PRO A 47 -25.98 -6.18 20.69
N VAL A 48 -24.81 -6.12 21.33
CA VAL A 48 -23.52 -6.44 20.70
C VAL A 48 -23.21 -7.92 20.93
N PRO A 49 -22.99 -8.73 19.87
CA PRO A 49 -22.55 -10.11 20.00
C PRO A 49 -21.19 -10.21 20.75
N PRO A 50 -20.93 -11.27 21.53
CA PRO A 50 -19.67 -11.42 22.29
C PRO A 50 -18.39 -11.36 21.44
N GLU A 51 -18.46 -11.84 20.20
CA GLU A 51 -17.38 -11.86 19.22
C GLU A 51 -17.24 -10.58 18.40
N ALA A 52 -18.16 -9.63 18.56
CA ALA A 52 -18.17 -8.37 17.82
C ALA A 52 -17.29 -7.31 18.49
N VAL A 53 -16.74 -6.41 17.67
CA VAL A 53 -15.99 -5.24 18.16
C VAL A 53 -16.93 -4.03 18.16
N PRO A 54 -17.11 -3.32 19.30
CA PRO A 54 -17.99 -2.16 19.35
C PRO A 54 -17.45 -1.02 18.49
N GLY A 55 -18.35 -0.40 17.73
CA GLY A 55 -18.06 0.75 16.88
C GLY A 55 -18.21 2.08 17.62
N ASP A 56 -17.38 3.05 17.26
CA ASP A 56 -17.40 4.42 17.75
C ASP A 56 -18.00 5.33 16.67
N ILE A 57 -19.28 5.68 16.83
CA ILE A 57 -20.05 6.43 15.81
C ILE A 57 -19.44 7.81 15.57
N GLU A 58 -18.88 8.45 16.59
CA GLU A 58 -18.30 9.80 16.48
C GLU A 58 -17.03 9.80 15.61
N LYS A 59 -16.39 8.63 15.46
CA LYS A 59 -15.23 8.47 14.58
C LYS A 59 -15.60 8.03 13.18
N GLN A 60 -16.86 7.78 12.87
CA GLN A 60 -17.23 7.30 11.54
C GLN A 60 -17.57 8.45 10.60
N GLU A 61 -17.08 8.38 9.37
CA GLU A 61 -17.49 9.29 8.29
C GLU A 61 -18.55 8.63 7.42
N PHE A 62 -19.81 8.99 7.66
CA PHE A 62 -20.95 8.41 6.95
C PHE A 62 -22.03 9.44 6.64
N CYS A 63 -22.82 9.14 5.62
CA CYS A 63 -24.04 9.87 5.33
C CYS A 63 -25.16 9.31 6.19
N SER A 64 -25.53 10.00 7.28
CA SER A 64 -26.59 9.58 8.21
C SER A 64 -27.95 9.35 7.52
N TRP A 65 -28.18 10.02 6.39
CA TRP A 65 -29.36 9.84 5.55
C TRP A 65 -29.36 8.50 4.81
N CYS A 66 -28.23 8.13 4.18
CA CYS A 66 -28.17 6.96 3.30
C CYS A 66 -27.79 5.67 4.04
N HIS A 67 -26.98 5.77 5.09
CA HIS A 67 -26.43 4.59 5.77
C HIS A 67 -26.57 4.71 7.30
N PRO A 68 -26.95 3.63 7.99
CA PRO A 68 -26.79 3.57 9.43
C PRO A 68 -25.30 3.53 9.78
N PRO A 69 -24.89 4.10 10.93
CA PRO A 69 -23.53 3.90 11.43
C PRO A 69 -23.26 2.41 11.70
N HIS A 70 -21.99 2.04 11.71
CA HIS A 70 -21.58 0.74 12.23
C HIS A 70 -21.59 0.78 13.77
N TYR A 71 -22.66 0.27 14.37
CA TYR A 71 -22.76 0.17 15.84
C TYR A 71 -21.76 -0.83 16.43
N TYR A 72 -21.44 -1.88 15.67
CA TYR A 72 -20.38 -2.86 15.94
C TYR A 72 -19.93 -3.51 14.64
N TYR A 73 -18.78 -4.17 14.67
CA TYR A 73 -18.20 -4.90 13.55
C TYR A 73 -18.11 -6.38 13.89
N VAL A 74 -18.25 -7.24 12.87
CA VAL A 74 -18.16 -8.70 12.99
C VAL A 74 -17.20 -9.25 11.96
N ASP A 75 -16.53 -10.36 12.25
CA ASP A 75 -15.62 -10.99 11.29
C ASP A 75 -16.34 -11.43 10.01
N GLU A 76 -15.89 -10.94 8.86
CA GLU A 76 -16.48 -11.28 7.56
C GLU A 76 -15.56 -12.21 6.76
N PRO A 77 -15.92 -13.50 6.55
CA PRO A 77 -15.17 -14.38 5.67
C PRO A 77 -15.35 -13.94 4.21
N LYS A 78 -14.23 -13.76 3.50
CA LYS A 78 -14.20 -13.32 2.10
C LYS A 78 -13.23 -14.14 1.27
N TRP A 79 -13.33 -13.98 -0.05
CA TRP A 79 -12.44 -14.58 -1.03
C TRP A 79 -11.64 -13.50 -1.73
N CYS A 80 -10.31 -13.64 -1.75
CA CYS A 80 -9.45 -12.68 -2.41
C CYS A 80 -9.65 -12.77 -3.94
N VAL A 81 -10.00 -11.66 -4.59
CA VAL A 81 -10.19 -11.64 -6.06
C VAL A 81 -8.89 -11.94 -6.83
N GLU A 82 -7.74 -11.71 -6.20
CA GLU A 82 -6.41 -11.81 -6.82
C GLU A 82 -5.81 -13.22 -6.62
N CYS A 83 -5.50 -13.60 -5.37
CA CYS A 83 -4.90 -14.91 -5.09
C CYS A 83 -5.90 -16.05 -4.87
N ARG A 84 -7.21 -15.75 -4.88
CA ARG A 84 -8.31 -16.73 -4.67
C ARG A 84 -8.28 -17.48 -3.33
N LYS A 85 -7.41 -17.08 -2.40
CA LYS A 85 -7.41 -17.62 -1.02
C LYS A 85 -8.57 -17.03 -0.21
N ARG A 86 -9.13 -17.84 0.67
CA ARG A 86 -10.06 -17.39 1.71
C ARG A 86 -9.31 -16.55 2.73
N PHE A 87 -9.90 -15.44 3.15
CA PHE A 87 -9.38 -14.60 4.24
C PHE A 87 -10.55 -14.06 5.06
N VAL A 88 -10.26 -13.49 6.23
CA VAL A 88 -11.26 -12.83 7.08
C VAL A 88 -10.97 -11.34 7.06
N PHE A 89 -11.99 -10.53 6.78
CA PHE A 89 -11.98 -9.10 7.04
C PHE A 89 -12.43 -8.93 8.48
N SER A 90 -11.48 -8.89 9.42
CA SER A 90 -11.80 -8.94 10.84
C SER A 90 -12.56 -7.70 11.30
N ALA A 91 -13.30 -7.85 12.38
CA ALA A 91 -14.01 -6.76 13.04
C ALA A 91 -13.04 -5.62 13.44
N GLU A 92 -11.85 -5.95 13.92
CA GLU A 92 -10.79 -4.97 14.23
C GLU A 92 -10.29 -4.25 12.97
N GLU A 93 -10.14 -4.97 11.86
CA GLU A 93 -9.70 -4.36 10.60
C GLU A 93 -10.78 -3.41 10.05
N GLN A 94 -12.05 -3.81 10.12
CA GLN A 94 -13.18 -2.95 9.76
C GLN A 94 -13.21 -1.68 10.59
N LYS A 95 -13.08 -1.80 11.92
CA LYS A 95 -13.01 -0.66 12.82
C LYS A 95 -11.92 0.33 12.41
N PHE A 96 -10.70 -0.18 12.19
CA PHE A 96 -9.59 0.65 11.73
C PHE A 96 -9.88 1.34 10.37
N TRP A 97 -10.51 0.63 9.42
CA TRP A 97 -10.84 1.19 8.11
C TRP A 97 -11.83 2.36 8.19
N PHE A 98 -12.91 2.20 8.95
CA PHE A 98 -13.98 3.19 8.98
C PHE A 98 -13.75 4.31 9.99
N GLU A 99 -13.08 4.03 11.11
CA GLU A 99 -12.88 5.02 12.18
C GLU A 99 -11.54 5.75 12.09
N GLU A 100 -10.47 5.10 11.64
CA GLU A 100 -9.15 5.74 11.54
C GLU A 100 -8.83 6.17 10.11
N LEU A 101 -9.00 5.28 9.13
CA LEU A 101 -8.72 5.60 7.73
C LEU A 101 -9.86 6.35 7.03
N LYS A 102 -11.03 6.47 7.67
CA LYS A 102 -12.23 7.17 7.16
C LYS A 102 -12.69 6.68 5.80
N PHE A 103 -12.62 5.37 5.57
CA PHE A 103 -13.09 4.81 4.31
C PHE A 103 -14.60 5.01 4.17
N ASN A 104 -15.05 5.20 2.92
CA ASN A 104 -16.47 5.26 2.60
C ASN A 104 -17.15 3.94 2.99
N PHE A 105 -18.37 3.97 3.51
CA PHE A 105 -19.11 2.79 3.98
C PHE A 105 -19.40 1.73 2.90
N HIS A 106 -19.34 2.08 1.61
CA HIS A 106 -19.39 1.10 0.52
C HIS A 106 -18.06 0.37 0.28
N SER A 107 -17.00 0.74 1.00
CA SER A 107 -15.68 0.12 0.86
C SER A 107 -15.71 -1.30 1.42
N ILE A 108 -15.44 -2.26 0.54
CA ILE A 108 -15.36 -3.67 0.91
C ILE A 108 -13.95 -4.21 0.68
N ALA A 109 -13.47 -5.03 1.61
CA ALA A 109 -12.23 -5.76 1.44
C ALA A 109 -12.40 -6.87 0.39
N ILE A 110 -12.01 -6.62 -0.86
CA ILE A 110 -12.05 -7.63 -1.95
C ILE A 110 -10.75 -8.41 -2.14
N ARG A 111 -9.68 -8.02 -1.44
CA ARG A 111 -8.34 -8.63 -1.49
C ARG A 111 -7.86 -8.92 -0.09
N CYS A 112 -7.10 -9.99 0.11
CA CYS A 112 -6.46 -10.26 1.39
C CYS A 112 -5.37 -9.23 1.72
N GLN A 113 -4.94 -9.19 2.98
CA GLN A 113 -3.93 -8.24 3.45
C GLN A 113 -2.61 -8.34 2.66
N GLU A 114 -2.17 -9.56 2.34
CA GLU A 114 -0.97 -9.82 1.53
C GLU A 114 -1.08 -9.19 0.14
N CYS A 115 -2.17 -9.46 -0.60
CA CYS A 115 -2.39 -8.86 -1.92
C CYS A 115 -2.51 -7.33 -1.84
N ARG A 116 -3.19 -6.77 -0.83
CA ARG A 116 -3.24 -5.31 -0.63
C ARG A 116 -1.84 -4.71 -0.37
N ARG A 117 -0.98 -5.40 0.39
CA ARG A 117 0.42 -4.98 0.61
C ARG A 117 1.23 -5.06 -0.69
N SER A 118 1.08 -6.15 -1.44
CA SER A 118 1.75 -6.33 -2.75
C SER A 118 1.36 -5.21 -3.72
N GLN A 119 0.07 -4.87 -3.82
CA GLN A 119 -0.37 -3.77 -4.68
C GLN A 119 0.18 -2.40 -4.25
N ARG A 120 0.22 -2.12 -2.94
CA ARG A 120 0.81 -0.88 -2.43
C ARG A 120 2.29 -0.80 -2.74
N ARG A 121 3.04 -1.90 -2.53
CA ARG A 121 4.45 -1.99 -2.91
C ARG A 121 4.63 -1.76 -4.40
N GLY A 122 3.86 -2.46 -5.24
CA GLY A 122 3.94 -2.33 -6.68
C GLY A 122 3.63 -0.91 -7.18
N LYS A 123 2.62 -0.23 -6.60
CA LYS A 123 2.33 1.18 -6.90
C LYS A 123 3.50 2.09 -6.49
N ALA A 124 4.07 1.87 -5.30
CA ALA A 124 5.22 2.64 -4.84
C ALA A 124 6.43 2.47 -5.77
N THR A 125 6.75 1.24 -6.18
CA THR A 125 7.84 0.95 -7.14
C THR A 125 7.63 1.64 -8.49
N LYS A 126 6.39 1.64 -9.01
CA LYS A 126 6.07 2.36 -10.26
C LYS A 126 6.24 3.87 -10.13
N ILE A 127 5.79 4.46 -9.02
CA ILE A 127 5.96 5.90 -8.75
C ILE A 127 7.45 6.24 -8.63
N GLN A 128 8.24 5.44 -7.91
CA GLN A 128 9.68 5.64 -7.76
C GLN A 128 10.40 5.62 -9.12
N LEU A 129 10.06 4.66 -9.98
CA LEU A 129 10.63 4.59 -11.33
C LEU A 129 10.25 5.81 -12.18
N GLN A 130 8.99 6.24 -12.13
CA GLN A 130 8.53 7.41 -12.87
C GLN A 130 9.25 8.69 -12.42
N GLU A 131 9.39 8.89 -11.11
CA GLU A 131 10.08 10.05 -10.57
C GLU A 131 11.57 10.03 -10.91
N ALA A 132 12.24 8.88 -10.76
CA ALA A 132 13.65 8.77 -11.12
C ALA A 132 13.89 9.00 -12.63
N SER A 133 12.97 8.55 -13.50
CA SER A 133 13.02 8.85 -14.93
C SER A 133 12.93 10.35 -15.19
N ARG A 134 11.98 11.04 -14.54
CA ARG A 134 11.80 12.49 -14.67
C ARG A 134 13.04 13.26 -14.26
N VAL A 135 13.66 12.88 -13.14
CA VAL A 135 14.87 13.55 -12.65
C VAL A 135 16.04 13.35 -13.61
N VAL A 136 16.22 12.15 -14.18
CA VAL A 136 17.27 11.92 -15.20
C VAL A 136 16.99 12.67 -16.51
N GLU A 137 15.73 12.85 -16.89
CA GLU A 137 15.36 13.68 -18.05
C GLU A 137 15.70 15.16 -17.83
N GLU A 138 15.49 15.67 -16.61
CA GLU A 138 15.82 17.06 -16.22
C GLU A 138 17.33 17.26 -16.02
N HIS A 139 18.02 16.24 -15.51
CA HIS A 139 19.43 16.28 -15.12
C HIS A 139 20.20 15.05 -15.65
N PRO A 140 20.40 14.94 -16.98
CA PRO A 140 20.94 13.72 -17.61
C PRO A 140 22.40 13.40 -17.25
N ASP A 141 23.15 14.40 -16.78
CA ASP A 141 24.55 14.26 -16.37
C ASP A 141 24.74 14.33 -14.85
N ASP A 142 23.68 14.22 -14.05
CA ASP A 142 23.82 14.02 -12.61
C ASP A 142 24.03 12.54 -12.27
N ALA A 143 25.26 12.20 -11.85
CA ALA A 143 25.65 10.83 -11.56
C ALA A 143 24.82 10.19 -10.44
N SER A 144 24.42 10.95 -9.41
CA SER A 144 23.61 10.44 -8.30
C SER A 144 22.19 10.07 -8.75
N SER A 145 21.57 10.91 -9.57
CA SER A 145 20.26 10.62 -10.18
C SER A 145 20.30 9.41 -11.09
N LEU A 146 21.37 9.22 -11.88
CA LEU A 146 21.55 8.04 -12.72
C LEU A 146 21.67 6.75 -11.90
N VAL A 147 22.34 6.77 -10.75
CA VAL A 147 22.40 5.63 -9.81
C VAL A 147 21.01 5.31 -9.27
N THR A 148 20.29 6.33 -8.80
CA THR A 148 18.91 6.19 -8.28
C THR A 148 17.97 5.61 -9.35
N TYR A 149 18.13 6.02 -10.60
CA TYR A 149 17.36 5.50 -11.72
C TYR A 149 17.69 4.03 -12.04
N ALA A 150 18.97 3.65 -12.01
CA ALA A 150 19.37 2.24 -12.18
C ALA A 150 18.80 1.34 -11.07
N GLU A 151 18.83 1.79 -9.82
CA GLU A 151 18.19 1.13 -8.68
C GLU A 151 16.68 0.98 -8.88
N ALA A 152 15.99 2.03 -9.30
CA ALA A 152 14.56 2.01 -9.54
C ALA A 152 14.16 1.04 -10.68
N ILE A 153 14.96 0.97 -11.75
CA ILE A 153 14.78 -0.03 -12.82
C ILE A 153 14.95 -1.44 -12.29
N HIS A 154 16.00 -1.69 -11.51
CA HIS A 154 16.24 -3.00 -10.90
C HIS A 154 15.06 -3.42 -10.02
N ALA A 155 14.57 -2.54 -9.15
CA ALA A 155 13.42 -2.80 -8.28
C ALA A 155 12.14 -3.10 -9.08
N HIS A 156 11.87 -2.32 -10.13
CA HIS A 156 10.71 -2.52 -11.00
C HIS A 156 10.77 -3.86 -11.73
N TYR A 157 11.91 -4.18 -12.35
CA TYR A 157 12.08 -5.44 -13.07
C TYR A 157 12.05 -6.65 -12.13
N SER A 158 12.56 -6.50 -10.91
CA SER A 158 12.52 -7.55 -9.89
C SER A 158 11.09 -7.93 -9.50
N GLU A 159 10.20 -6.95 -9.38
CA GLU A 159 8.80 -7.18 -8.99
C GLU A 159 7.92 -7.61 -10.17
N PHE A 160 8.07 -6.96 -11.33
CA PHE A 160 7.12 -7.10 -12.44
C PHE A 160 7.64 -7.93 -13.63
N ARG A 161 8.95 -8.18 -13.71
CA ARG A 161 9.61 -8.78 -14.90
C ARG A 161 9.33 -8.02 -16.20
N GLU A 162 9.09 -6.72 -16.07
CA GLU A 162 8.82 -5.78 -17.16
C GLU A 162 9.83 -4.62 -17.10
N GLY A 163 10.08 -3.98 -18.25
CA GLY A 163 10.97 -2.82 -18.36
C GLY A 163 12.25 -3.05 -19.18
N LYS A 164 12.99 -1.98 -19.45
CA LYS A 164 14.20 -1.99 -20.28
C LYS A 164 15.45 -2.05 -19.41
N LEU A 165 15.95 -3.25 -19.12
CA LEU A 165 17.18 -3.42 -18.34
C LEU A 165 18.39 -2.68 -18.94
N ASP A 166 18.45 -2.58 -20.28
CA ASP A 166 19.53 -1.88 -20.97
C ASP A 166 19.59 -0.38 -20.62
N THR A 167 18.47 0.28 -20.33
CA THR A 167 18.48 1.69 -19.92
C THR A 167 19.05 1.85 -18.51
N GLY A 168 18.79 0.90 -17.61
CA GLY A 168 19.39 0.89 -16.27
C GLY A 168 20.89 0.64 -16.33
N LEU A 169 21.32 -0.33 -17.16
CA LEU A 169 22.75 -0.60 -17.39
C LEU A 169 23.48 0.60 -17.96
N ALA A 170 22.87 1.29 -18.94
CA ALA A 170 23.42 2.50 -19.51
C ALA A 170 23.53 3.62 -18.46
N ALA A 171 22.52 3.79 -17.61
CA ALA A 171 22.53 4.79 -16.55
C ALA A 171 23.63 4.52 -15.52
N ALA A 172 23.76 3.28 -15.03
CA ALA A 172 24.81 2.90 -14.08
C ALA A 172 26.22 3.14 -14.64
N ARG A 173 26.46 2.76 -15.90
CA ARG A 173 27.75 2.99 -16.57
C ARG A 173 28.03 4.46 -16.82
N ARG A 174 27.00 5.24 -17.17
CA ARG A 174 27.13 6.68 -17.34
C ARG A 174 27.49 7.35 -16.01
N ALA A 175 26.85 6.94 -14.92
CA ALA A 175 27.19 7.41 -13.57
C ALA A 175 28.67 7.13 -13.24
N LEU A 176 29.18 5.92 -13.51
CA LEU A 176 30.59 5.58 -13.33
C LEU A 176 31.56 6.36 -14.22
N THR A 177 31.10 6.79 -15.40
CA THR A 177 31.90 7.64 -16.29
C THR A 177 32.01 9.07 -15.74
N LEU A 178 30.94 9.57 -15.13
CA LEU A 178 30.86 10.93 -14.59
C LEU A 178 31.50 11.05 -13.20
N ALA A 179 31.31 10.04 -12.35
CA ALA A 179 31.76 9.97 -10.97
C ALA A 179 32.22 8.53 -10.62
N PRO A 180 33.48 8.16 -10.94
CA PRO A 180 34.02 6.82 -10.71
C PRO A 180 34.02 6.37 -9.24
N GLU A 181 33.95 7.31 -8.31
CA GLU A 181 33.87 7.12 -6.86
C GLU A 181 32.48 6.74 -6.34
N LEU A 182 31.43 6.86 -7.16
CA LEU A 182 30.09 6.36 -6.82
C LEU A 182 30.03 4.86 -7.01
N HIS A 183 30.65 4.14 -6.07
CA HIS A 183 30.77 2.68 -6.13
C HIS A 183 29.40 1.97 -6.14
N GLU A 184 28.34 2.57 -5.59
CA GLU A 184 26.98 2.02 -5.70
C GLU A 184 26.54 1.79 -7.14
N ALA A 185 27.02 2.60 -8.09
CA ALA A 185 26.73 2.41 -9.50
C ALA A 185 27.26 1.06 -10.03
N ARG A 186 28.41 0.58 -9.53
CA ARG A 186 28.95 -0.75 -9.89
C ARG A 186 28.09 -1.87 -9.33
N PHE A 187 27.59 -1.73 -8.10
CA PHE A 187 26.65 -2.69 -7.54
C PHE A 187 25.38 -2.82 -8.39
N TRP A 188 24.78 -1.68 -8.77
CA TRP A 188 23.56 -1.69 -9.58
C TRP A 188 23.80 -2.16 -11.02
N GLU A 189 24.97 -1.88 -11.62
CA GLU A 189 25.35 -2.54 -12.87
C GLU A 189 25.36 -4.06 -12.70
N ALA A 190 26.01 -4.58 -11.66
CA ALA A 190 26.11 -6.03 -11.42
C ALA A 190 24.72 -6.68 -11.30
N ALA A 191 23.86 -6.12 -10.43
CA ALA A 191 22.50 -6.59 -10.21
C ALA A 191 21.65 -6.56 -11.49
N LEU A 192 21.79 -5.52 -12.32
CA LEU A 192 21.08 -5.44 -13.61
C LEU A 192 21.63 -6.43 -14.65
N GLN A 193 22.94 -6.75 -14.65
CA GLN A 193 23.50 -7.79 -15.52
C GLN A 193 22.97 -9.17 -15.14
N GLU A 194 22.79 -9.44 -13.85
CA GLU A 194 22.21 -10.69 -13.35
C GLU A 194 20.78 -10.86 -13.85
N LEU A 195 19.93 -9.85 -13.66
CA LEU A 195 18.56 -9.83 -14.20
C LEU A 195 18.51 -9.96 -15.72
N ALA A 196 19.54 -9.47 -16.43
CA ALA A 196 19.67 -9.60 -17.88
C ALA A 196 20.19 -10.98 -18.33
N GLY A 197 20.41 -11.93 -17.41
CA GLY A 197 20.90 -13.27 -17.71
C GLY A 197 22.38 -13.30 -18.10
N ARG A 198 23.20 -12.36 -17.58
CA ARG A 198 24.63 -12.23 -17.90
C ARG A 198 25.50 -12.45 -16.64
N PRO A 199 25.48 -13.66 -16.05
CA PRO A 199 26.09 -13.92 -14.73
C PRO A 199 27.59 -13.67 -14.68
N ALA A 200 28.34 -13.99 -15.74
CA ALA A 200 29.79 -13.71 -15.79
C ALA A 200 30.11 -12.21 -15.67
N LYS A 201 29.30 -11.34 -16.30
CA LYS A 201 29.45 -9.89 -16.20
C LYS A 201 28.98 -9.36 -14.84
N ALA A 202 27.90 -9.93 -14.31
CA ALA A 202 27.41 -9.59 -12.97
C ALA A 202 28.48 -9.89 -11.91
N ARG A 203 29.06 -11.10 -11.94
CA ARG A 203 30.15 -11.52 -11.06
C ARG A 203 31.34 -10.58 -11.10
N GLN A 204 31.83 -10.27 -12.31
CA GLN A 204 32.95 -9.33 -12.47
C GLN A 204 32.63 -7.96 -11.86
N ALA A 205 31.43 -7.43 -12.08
CA ALA A 205 31.02 -6.14 -11.53
C ALA A 205 30.86 -6.18 -9.99
N TYR A 206 30.35 -7.26 -9.41
CA TYR A 206 30.30 -7.46 -7.96
C TYR A 206 31.70 -7.53 -7.33
N GLU A 207 32.61 -8.28 -7.95
CA GLU A 207 34.00 -8.39 -7.48
C GLU A 207 34.70 -7.02 -7.51
N LEU A 208 34.54 -6.25 -8.59
CA LEU A 208 35.06 -4.88 -8.69
C LEU A 208 34.46 -3.95 -7.63
N PHE A 209 33.13 -4.00 -7.44
CA PHE A 209 32.47 -3.24 -6.38
C PHE A 209 33.03 -3.57 -4.99
N LEU A 210 33.27 -4.85 -4.69
CA LEU A 210 33.83 -5.29 -3.41
C LEU A 210 35.30 -4.87 -3.23
N GLN A 211 36.06 -4.74 -4.31
CA GLN A 211 37.46 -4.29 -4.26
C GLN A 211 37.59 -2.80 -4.00
N GLU A 212 36.71 -1.99 -4.58
CA GLU A 212 36.87 -0.53 -4.59
C GLU A 212 36.03 0.19 -3.53
N SER A 213 34.92 -0.41 -3.06
CA SER A 213 34.06 0.22 -2.07
C SER A 213 34.55 -0.02 -0.63
N GLU A 214 34.50 1.01 0.19
CA GLU A 214 34.65 0.87 1.65
C GLU A 214 33.30 0.51 2.30
N PRO A 215 33.27 -0.26 3.41
CA PRO A 215 32.05 -0.70 4.08
C PRO A 215 31.42 0.41 4.96
N VAL A 216 31.18 1.58 4.37
CA VAL A 216 30.61 2.76 5.04
C VAL A 216 29.26 3.12 4.40
N GLY A 217 28.33 3.67 5.20
CA GLY A 217 27.04 4.15 4.70
C GLY A 217 26.24 3.07 3.97
N ARG A 218 25.73 3.39 2.77
CA ARG A 218 24.97 2.46 1.92
C ARG A 218 25.83 1.29 1.43
N CYS A 219 27.12 1.52 1.17
CA CYS A 219 28.03 0.48 0.67
C CYS A 219 28.17 -0.69 1.64
N ARG A 220 28.06 -0.49 2.96
CA ARG A 220 28.09 -1.60 3.93
C ARG A 220 27.03 -2.67 3.61
N THR A 221 25.77 -2.26 3.46
CA THR A 221 24.66 -3.17 3.18
C THR A 221 24.77 -3.78 1.77
N LEU A 222 25.17 -2.98 0.78
CA LEU A 222 25.34 -3.46 -0.59
C LEU A 222 26.49 -4.48 -0.71
N ARG A 223 27.55 -4.36 0.08
CA ARG A 223 28.65 -5.34 0.14
C ARG A 223 28.17 -6.67 0.71
N GLU A 224 27.36 -6.67 1.76
CA GLU A 224 26.76 -7.90 2.31
C GLU A 224 25.88 -8.60 1.26
N GLN A 225 25.10 -7.83 0.49
CA GLN A 225 24.30 -8.36 -0.61
C GLN A 225 25.18 -8.94 -1.75
N ALA A 226 26.22 -8.22 -2.17
CA ALA A 226 27.14 -8.67 -3.21
C ALA A 226 27.86 -9.98 -2.83
N LEU A 227 28.31 -10.10 -1.58
CA LEU A 227 28.89 -11.34 -1.05
C LEU A 227 27.89 -12.49 -1.07
N GLY A 228 26.62 -12.22 -0.74
CA GLY A 228 25.54 -13.20 -0.83
C GLY A 228 25.33 -13.73 -2.24
N GLN A 229 25.34 -12.85 -3.25
CA GLN A 229 25.19 -13.27 -4.66
C GLN A 229 26.37 -14.11 -5.14
N LEU A 230 27.60 -13.68 -4.83
CA LEU A 230 28.81 -14.43 -5.20
C LEU A 230 28.90 -15.80 -4.50
N GLY A 231 28.36 -15.92 -3.28
CA GLY A 231 28.30 -17.18 -2.54
C GLY A 231 27.24 -18.15 -3.08
N HIS A 232 26.13 -17.66 -3.62
CA HIS A 232 25.09 -18.48 -4.23
C HIS A 232 25.55 -19.13 -5.56
N ASP A 233 26.37 -18.41 -6.35
CA ASP A 233 26.93 -18.90 -7.61
C ASP A 233 27.95 -20.04 -7.45
N ALA A 234 28.52 -20.25 -6.24
CA ALA A 234 29.44 -21.36 -5.99
C ALA A 234 28.74 -22.74 -5.92
N VAL A 235 27.40 -22.78 -5.87
CA VAL A 235 26.61 -24.02 -5.72
C VAL A 235 25.98 -24.46 -7.05
N VAL A 236 26.03 -23.64 -8.09
CA VAL A 236 25.43 -23.94 -9.41
C VAL A 236 26.55 -24.19 -10.44
N GLU A 237 27.31 -25.27 -10.28
CA GLU A 237 28.00 -25.90 -11.41
C GLU A 237 27.05 -26.88 -12.12
N PRO A 238 26.98 -26.89 -13.46
CA PRO A 238 25.98 -27.65 -14.20
C PRO A 238 26.29 -29.16 -14.17
N ALA A 239 25.22 -29.95 -14.07
CA ALA A 239 25.24 -31.39 -14.32
C ALA A 239 25.80 -31.69 -15.72
N SER A 240 26.59 -32.75 -15.75
CA SER A 240 27.36 -33.31 -16.88
C SER A 240 26.53 -33.68 -18.11
#